data_AF-A0A448PM14-F1
#
_entry.id   AF-A0A448PM14-F1
#
_cell.length_a   1.000
_cell.length_b   1.000
_cell.length_c   1.000
_cell.angle_alpha   90.00
_cell.angle_beta   90.00
_cell.angle_gamma   90.00
#
_symmetry.space_group_name_H-M   'P 1'
#
loop_
_entity.id
_entity.type
_entity.pdbx_description
1 polymer ?
#
loop_
_entity_poly.entity_id
_entity_poly.type
_entity_poly.pdbx_seq_one_letter_code
_entity_poly.pdbx_strand_id
1 'polypeptide(L)'
;MPDEQTTPEHRGDAGADEAPAVNSGNDASVGRRKPSSGRSAGWWAIRVMLVVLVVIIGGVIYLIDITVHPASGPDGFQVRRVASTASKHLSSSPDVISAETTEASADLGGNDVRLDVRLKDNTSPEAAANLLASTRQKTLQQVPHYSGEFVISVSWNAKGTTIDIDVSCQRDPEAIRTDMKRALTPVGEAKTFTGNIDEYQGPTIDYGDVTTLPTTLTQPGVKRSSKTFTMNGWKVTSTAKIDGQFSNPPFDQLITAARQAGPTGTIDLNGTTLSVTGLATDERKGLTPEAAAPVIHTVADCQAAGLTTLKLNDEAKKEPASDDLWITFVCNNGTWASRFDSPSPSDTEILNKAAEL
;
A
#
# COMPACT_ATOMS: atom_id res chain seq x y z
N MET A 1 3.27 23.96 -58.01
CA MET A 1 3.46 24.61 -59.32
C MET A 1 2.57 25.84 -59.37
N PRO A 2 3.08 26.98 -59.85
CA PRO A 2 4.45 27.47 -59.65
C PRO A 2 4.45 28.92 -59.09
N ASP A 3 5.61 29.38 -58.61
CA ASP A 3 6.42 30.54 -59.08
C ASP A 3 5.70 31.79 -59.70
N GLU A 4 6.25 33.01 -59.76
CA GLU A 4 7.66 33.45 -59.78
C GLU A 4 7.84 34.99 -59.60
N GLN A 5 9.09 35.46 -59.70
CA GLN A 5 9.56 36.79 -60.20
C GLN A 5 9.53 38.03 -59.27
N THR A 6 10.49 38.99 -59.37
CA THR A 6 11.71 39.18 -60.22
C THR A 6 12.89 39.69 -59.31
N THR A 7 14.22 39.61 -59.53
CA THR A 7 15.18 39.72 -60.69
C THR A 7 15.21 41.08 -61.41
N PRO A 8 16.18 41.43 -62.31
CA PRO A 8 17.42 40.78 -62.79
C PRO A 8 18.71 41.58 -62.38
N GLU A 9 19.94 41.45 -62.92
CA GLU A 9 20.57 40.49 -63.84
C GLU A 9 21.90 39.96 -63.20
N HIS A 10 23.16 39.95 -63.70
CA HIS A 10 23.83 40.37 -64.94
C HIS A 10 25.02 39.44 -65.29
N ARG A 11 25.61 39.62 -66.48
CA ARG A 11 26.79 38.91 -67.04
C ARG A 11 28.13 39.55 -66.58
N GLY A 12 29.32 39.00 -66.78
CA GLY A 12 29.74 37.73 -67.40
C GLY A 12 30.45 37.88 -68.75
N ASP A 13 31.72 37.46 -68.89
CA ASP A 13 32.36 37.22 -70.20
C ASP A 13 33.61 36.31 -70.12
N ALA A 14 34.20 35.95 -71.27
CA ALA A 14 35.23 34.92 -71.43
C ALA A 14 36.59 35.43 -71.96
N GLY A 15 37.60 34.54 -72.01
CA GLY A 15 38.90 34.77 -72.63
C GLY A 15 39.71 33.46 -72.76
N ALA A 16 40.48 33.33 -73.84
CA ALA A 16 41.26 32.14 -74.19
C ALA A 16 42.63 32.50 -74.80
N ASP A 17 43.42 31.48 -75.13
CA ASP A 17 44.78 31.53 -75.73
C ASP A 17 45.87 32.11 -74.78
N GLU A 18 47.15 31.71 -74.83
CA GLU A 18 47.93 30.95 -75.83
C GLU A 18 48.80 29.82 -75.20
N ALA A 19 49.46 29.03 -76.05
CA ALA A 19 50.67 28.28 -75.71
C ALA A 19 51.62 28.17 -76.93
N PRO A 20 52.94 28.23 -76.73
CA PRO A 20 53.80 27.30 -77.47
C PRO A 20 55.02 26.73 -76.69
N ALA A 21 55.01 25.41 -76.55
CA ALA A 21 56.01 24.48 -77.09
C ALA A 21 57.54 24.51 -76.71
N VAL A 22 57.99 23.29 -76.38
CA VAL A 22 59.28 22.59 -76.68
C VAL A 22 60.62 22.84 -75.94
N ASN A 23 61.35 21.71 -75.85
CA ASN A 23 62.74 21.46 -75.45
C ASN A 23 63.06 21.51 -73.94
N SER A 24 63.92 20.64 -73.38
CA SER A 24 64.66 19.48 -73.92
C SER A 24 64.73 18.35 -72.88
N GLY A 25 65.03 17.11 -73.28
CA GLY A 25 65.08 15.94 -72.40
C GLY A 25 66.50 15.44 -72.09
N ASN A 26 66.64 14.66 -71.00
CA ASN A 26 67.30 13.34 -70.98
C ASN A 26 67.29 12.69 -69.58
N ASP A 27 67.71 11.41 -69.54
CA ASP A 27 67.73 10.49 -68.41
C ASP A 27 68.37 10.98 -67.10
N ALA A 28 67.89 10.48 -65.95
CA ALA A 28 68.49 9.29 -65.31
C ALA A 28 68.02 9.00 -63.86
N SER A 29 68.32 7.78 -63.41
CA SER A 29 68.58 7.36 -62.01
C SER A 29 67.40 7.09 -61.04
N VAL A 30 67.39 5.87 -60.52
CA VAL A 30 66.46 5.38 -59.48
C VAL A 30 66.77 5.99 -58.10
N GLY A 31 65.92 6.90 -57.62
CA GLY A 31 66.04 7.51 -56.29
C GLY A 31 65.19 6.83 -55.21
N ARG A 32 65.72 5.77 -54.56
CA ARG A 32 65.07 4.98 -53.49
C ARG A 32 64.71 5.84 -52.25
N ARG A 33 63.52 6.46 -52.23
CA ARG A 33 63.03 7.21 -51.05
C ARG A 33 62.69 6.26 -49.89
N LYS A 34 63.17 6.60 -48.69
CA LYS A 34 62.92 5.84 -47.44
C LYS A 34 61.43 5.83 -47.08
N PRO A 35 60.88 4.76 -46.51
CA PRO A 35 59.61 4.83 -45.80
C PRO A 35 59.78 5.72 -44.55
N SER A 36 58.98 6.78 -44.45
CA SER A 36 59.05 7.74 -43.34
C SER A 36 58.35 7.20 -42.08
N SER A 37 59.05 6.32 -41.37
CA SER A 37 58.86 6.02 -39.94
C SER A 37 57.41 5.92 -39.44
N GLY A 38 56.77 4.76 -39.62
CA GLY A 38 55.46 4.41 -39.02
C GLY A 38 55.46 4.27 -37.48
N ARG A 39 56.27 5.05 -36.78
CA ARG A 39 56.56 4.93 -35.33
C ARG A 39 55.76 5.94 -34.47
N SER A 40 55.22 7.00 -35.07
CA SER A 40 54.35 7.97 -34.40
C SER A 40 52.89 7.51 -34.35
N ALA A 41 52.33 7.05 -35.47
CA ALA A 41 50.93 6.63 -35.56
C ALA A 41 50.57 5.50 -34.58
N GLY A 42 51.42 4.47 -34.47
CA GLY A 42 51.24 3.40 -33.48
C GLY A 42 51.35 3.89 -32.03
N TRP A 43 52.22 4.87 -31.74
CA TRP A 43 52.33 5.46 -30.41
C TRP A 43 51.10 6.28 -30.02
N TRP A 44 50.55 7.05 -30.97
CA TRP A 44 49.27 7.75 -30.78
C TRP A 44 48.10 6.77 -30.61
N ALA A 45 48.04 5.69 -31.39
CA ALA A 45 47.03 4.65 -31.22
C ALA A 45 47.10 4.00 -29.82
N ILE A 46 48.31 3.67 -29.33
CA ILE A 46 48.51 3.15 -27.97
C ILE A 46 48.07 4.18 -26.91
N ARG A 47 48.36 5.47 -27.10
CA ARG A 47 47.89 6.54 -26.19
C ARG A 47 46.37 6.68 -26.18
N VAL A 48 45.71 6.64 -27.34
CA VAL A 48 44.24 6.67 -27.43
C VAL A 48 43.63 5.43 -26.77
N MET A 49 44.15 4.23 -27.05
CA MET A 49 43.67 2.99 -26.41
C MET A 49 43.86 3.01 -24.89
N LEU A 50 44.94 3.60 -24.37
CA LEU A 50 45.12 3.79 -22.93
C LEU A 50 44.10 4.76 -22.33
N VAL A 51 43.78 5.87 -23.00
CA VAL A 51 42.74 6.81 -22.53
C VAL A 51 41.36 6.14 -22.55
N VAL A 52 41.03 5.43 -23.63
CA VAL A 52 39.78 4.64 -23.73
C VAL A 52 39.70 3.60 -22.62
N LEU A 53 40.79 2.87 -22.35
CA LEU A 53 40.84 1.89 -21.26
C LEU A 53 40.66 2.53 -19.88
N VAL A 54 41.25 3.70 -19.62
CA VAL A 54 41.06 4.45 -18.37
C VAL A 54 39.61 4.95 -18.23
N VAL A 55 38.97 5.40 -19.32
CA VAL A 55 37.55 5.78 -19.30
C VAL A 55 36.65 4.57 -19.05
N ILE A 56 36.95 3.41 -19.64
CA ILE A 56 36.21 2.15 -19.39
C ILE A 56 36.39 1.71 -17.93
N ILE A 57 37.61 1.68 -17.41
CA ILE A 57 37.89 1.29 -16.02
C ILE A 57 37.24 2.26 -15.04
N GLY A 58 37.34 3.58 -15.27
CA GLY A 58 36.68 4.59 -14.46
C GLY A 58 35.15 4.46 -14.50
N GLY A 59 34.57 4.16 -15.67
CA GLY A 59 33.14 3.86 -15.82
C GLY A 59 32.71 2.60 -15.06
N VAL A 60 33.50 1.52 -15.11
CA VAL A 60 33.24 0.29 -14.36
C VAL A 60 33.36 0.51 -12.84
N ILE A 61 34.38 1.25 -12.39
CA ILE A 61 34.53 1.61 -10.96
C ILE A 61 33.34 2.47 -10.50
N TYR A 62 32.90 3.45 -11.31
CA TYR A 62 31.71 4.26 -11.01
C TYR A 62 30.43 3.42 -10.98
N LEU A 63 30.26 2.48 -11.91
CA LEU A 63 29.12 1.54 -11.90
C LEU A 63 29.13 0.65 -10.65
N ILE A 64 30.30 0.19 -10.20
CA ILE A 64 30.42 -0.56 -8.94
C ILE A 64 30.08 0.35 -7.74
N ASP A 65 30.60 1.58 -7.71
CA ASP A 65 30.38 2.51 -6.60
C ASP A 65 28.91 2.90 -6.44
N ILE A 66 28.18 3.23 -7.52
CA ILE A 66 26.73 3.49 -7.42
C ILE A 66 25.91 2.23 -7.12
N THR A 67 26.45 1.03 -7.37
CA THR A 67 25.81 -0.24 -7.01
C THR A 67 26.01 -0.59 -5.54
N VAL A 68 27.16 -0.22 -4.95
CA VAL A 68 27.50 -0.47 -3.54
C VAL A 68 27.03 0.67 -2.62
N HIS A 69 26.95 1.90 -3.15
CA HIS A 69 26.55 3.11 -2.44
C HIS A 69 25.42 3.88 -3.20
N PRO A 70 24.25 3.28 -3.46
CA PRO A 70 23.17 3.93 -4.24
C PRO A 70 22.66 5.26 -3.63
N ALA A 71 22.79 5.47 -2.32
CA ALA A 71 22.56 6.75 -1.64
C ALA A 71 23.44 7.92 -2.13
N SER A 72 24.59 7.62 -2.74
CA SER A 72 25.48 8.58 -3.42
C SER A 72 25.26 8.64 -4.93
N GLY A 73 24.59 7.63 -5.49
CA GLY A 73 24.29 7.49 -6.91
C GLY A 73 23.01 8.20 -7.36
N PRO A 74 22.55 7.96 -8.61
CA PRO A 74 21.35 8.57 -9.18
C PRO A 74 20.11 8.40 -8.31
N ASP A 75 19.95 7.25 -7.66
CA ASP A 75 18.78 6.91 -6.86
C ASP A 75 18.71 7.70 -5.54
N GLY A 76 19.85 7.94 -4.89
CA GLY A 76 19.98 8.92 -3.80
C GLY A 76 19.53 10.34 -4.20
N PHE A 77 19.69 10.73 -5.46
CA PHE A 77 19.11 11.99 -5.96
C PHE A 77 17.61 11.88 -6.27
N GLN A 78 17.11 10.71 -6.70
CA GLN A 78 15.67 10.49 -6.92
C GLN A 78 14.88 10.60 -5.60
N VAL A 79 15.24 9.82 -4.57
CA VAL A 79 14.51 9.79 -3.30
C VAL A 79 14.47 11.15 -2.62
N ARG A 80 15.60 11.87 -2.61
CA ARG A 80 15.68 13.25 -2.08
C ARG A 80 14.84 14.23 -2.89
N ARG A 81 14.71 14.07 -4.22
CA ARG A 81 13.86 14.91 -5.05
C ARG A 81 12.38 14.61 -4.85
N VAL A 82 12.00 13.34 -4.72
CA VAL A 82 10.62 12.91 -4.40
C VAL A 82 10.21 13.49 -3.05
N ALA A 83 10.98 13.23 -1.99
CA ALA A 83 10.72 13.71 -0.64
C ALA A 83 10.60 15.25 -0.56
N SER A 84 11.58 15.98 -1.11
CA SER A 84 11.57 17.45 -1.08
C SER A 84 10.49 18.09 -1.95
N THR A 85 10.10 17.46 -3.07
CA THR A 85 8.97 17.93 -3.89
C THR A 85 7.64 17.69 -3.18
N ALA A 86 7.46 16.52 -2.56
CA ALA A 86 6.28 16.18 -1.79
C ALA A 86 6.12 17.09 -0.57
N SER A 87 7.13 17.14 0.32
CA SER A 87 7.12 17.97 1.53
C SER A 87 6.90 19.46 1.21
N LYS A 88 7.50 19.98 0.13
CA LYS A 88 7.27 21.36 -0.30
C LYS A 88 5.85 21.61 -0.80
N HIS A 89 5.25 20.68 -1.56
CA HIS A 89 3.88 20.82 -2.04
C HIS A 89 2.87 20.73 -0.88
N LEU A 90 3.08 19.78 0.04
CA LEU A 90 2.30 19.63 1.28
C LEU A 90 2.39 20.89 2.15
N SER A 91 3.60 21.36 2.47
CA SER A 91 3.86 22.57 3.28
C SER A 91 3.35 23.86 2.64
N SER A 92 2.98 23.84 1.35
CA SER A 92 2.33 24.96 0.66
C SER A 92 0.80 24.98 0.82
N SER A 93 0.22 23.93 1.39
CA SER A 93 -1.24 23.82 1.62
C SER A 93 -1.66 24.60 2.88
N PRO A 94 -2.77 25.36 2.84
CA PRO A 94 -3.31 26.01 4.02
C PRO A 94 -3.87 25.02 5.05
N ASP A 95 -4.07 23.75 4.70
CA ASP A 95 -4.62 22.70 5.57
C ASP A 95 -3.56 21.90 6.34
N VAL A 96 -2.27 22.15 6.09
CA VAL A 96 -1.14 21.46 6.74
C VAL A 96 -0.63 22.25 7.95
N ILE A 97 -0.18 21.53 8.98
CA ILE A 97 0.56 22.05 10.14
C ILE A 97 2.06 21.73 9.98
N SER A 98 2.39 20.49 9.64
CA SER A 98 3.76 20.03 9.36
C SER A 98 3.77 18.96 8.27
N ALA A 99 4.86 18.85 7.52
CA ALA A 99 5.08 17.83 6.50
C ALA A 99 6.57 17.46 6.44
N GLU A 100 6.99 16.59 7.35
CA GLU A 100 8.38 16.26 7.62
C GLU A 100 8.79 14.99 6.84
N THR A 101 10.00 14.97 6.28
CA THR A 101 10.56 13.76 5.67
C THR A 101 11.13 12.88 6.77
N THR A 102 10.43 11.80 7.10
CA THR A 102 10.90 10.78 8.05
C THR A 102 11.91 9.85 7.39
N GLU A 103 11.77 9.57 6.09
CA GLU A 103 12.73 8.78 5.32
C GLU A 103 12.90 9.25 3.87
N ALA A 104 14.14 9.18 3.36
CA ALA A 104 14.51 9.40 1.96
C ALA A 104 15.80 8.62 1.67
N SER A 105 15.72 7.29 1.72
CA SER A 105 16.84 6.35 1.69
C SER A 105 16.94 5.64 0.34
N ALA A 106 18.17 5.27 -0.06
CA ALA A 106 18.44 4.47 -1.25
C ALA A 106 19.59 3.52 -0.92
N ASP A 107 19.29 2.23 -0.76
CA ASP A 107 20.23 1.20 -0.32
C ASP A 107 20.11 -0.09 -1.16
N LEU A 108 20.67 -1.20 -0.68
CA LEU A 108 20.65 -2.49 -1.37
C LEU A 108 19.30 -3.25 -1.23
N GLY A 109 18.44 -2.84 -0.30
CA GLY A 109 17.08 -3.33 -0.13
C GLY A 109 16.08 -2.57 -1.00
N GLY A 110 16.28 -1.26 -1.20
CA GLY A 110 15.50 -0.49 -2.17
C GLY A 110 15.67 1.03 -2.08
N ASN A 111 14.71 1.72 -2.72
CA ASN A 111 14.53 3.17 -2.62
C ASN A 111 13.27 3.43 -1.79
N ASP A 112 13.37 4.24 -0.75
CA ASP A 112 12.27 4.50 0.19
C ASP A 112 12.11 6.00 0.45
N VAL A 113 10.85 6.43 0.55
CA VAL A 113 10.47 7.81 0.85
C VAL A 113 9.22 7.79 1.73
N ARG A 114 9.39 8.20 2.99
CA ARG A 114 8.30 8.35 3.96
C ARG A 114 8.22 9.80 4.43
N LEU A 115 6.99 10.32 4.53
CA LEU A 115 6.71 11.63 5.09
C LEU A 115 5.65 11.49 6.19
N ASP A 116 5.87 12.15 7.32
CA ASP A 116 4.83 12.39 8.33
C ASP A 116 4.19 13.76 8.07
N VAL A 117 2.85 13.79 7.98
CA VAL A 117 2.06 14.95 7.60
C VAL A 117 0.94 15.16 8.59
N ARG A 118 1.06 16.22 9.39
CA ARG A 118 -0.01 16.64 10.30
C ARG A 118 -0.91 17.65 9.61
N LEU A 119 -2.19 17.32 9.42
CA LEU A 119 -3.20 18.27 8.93
C LEU A 119 -3.83 19.04 10.08
N LYS A 120 -4.61 20.07 9.75
CA LYS A 120 -5.40 20.83 10.72
C LYS A 120 -6.61 20.04 11.19
N ASP A 121 -6.98 20.27 12.44
CA ASP A 121 -8.20 19.66 13.00
C ASP A 121 -9.43 20.14 12.21
N ASN A 122 -10.27 19.18 11.83
CA ASN A 122 -11.46 19.30 10.97
C ASN A 122 -11.19 19.60 9.48
N THR A 123 -9.97 19.41 8.98
CA THR A 123 -9.76 19.17 7.54
C THR A 123 -10.62 17.98 7.08
N SER A 124 -11.38 18.13 5.99
CA SER A 124 -12.31 17.07 5.56
C SER A 124 -11.57 15.89 4.90
N PRO A 125 -12.13 14.67 4.92
CA PRO A 125 -11.59 13.52 4.19
C PRO A 125 -11.34 13.82 2.70
N GLU A 126 -12.22 14.59 2.06
CA GLU A 126 -12.09 15.00 0.66
C GLU A 126 -10.98 16.03 0.45
N ALA A 127 -10.77 16.95 1.40
CA ALA A 127 -9.67 17.92 1.35
C ALA A 127 -8.32 17.21 1.49
N ALA A 128 -8.18 16.33 2.50
CA ALA A 128 -7.01 15.46 2.68
C ALA A 128 -6.74 14.60 1.44
N ALA A 129 -7.77 13.97 0.88
CA ALA A 129 -7.65 13.13 -0.31
C ALA A 129 -7.19 13.91 -1.56
N ASN A 130 -7.70 15.12 -1.79
CA ASN A 130 -7.24 15.97 -2.88
C ASN A 130 -5.81 16.49 -2.66
N LEU A 131 -5.44 16.79 -1.41
CA LEU A 131 -4.07 17.17 -1.06
C LEU A 131 -3.08 16.05 -1.38
N LEU A 132 -3.31 14.83 -0.92
CA LEU A 132 -2.40 13.70 -1.18
C LEU A 132 -2.36 13.31 -2.66
N ALA A 133 -3.51 13.22 -3.32
CA ALA A 133 -3.58 12.95 -4.76
C ALA A 133 -2.85 14.01 -5.60
N SER A 134 -2.96 15.30 -5.25
CA SER A 134 -2.21 16.38 -5.93
C SER A 134 -0.72 16.37 -5.59
N THR A 135 -0.34 16.00 -4.36
CA THR A 135 1.07 15.83 -3.94
C THR A 135 1.74 14.73 -4.75
N ARG A 136 1.09 13.57 -4.85
CA ARG A 136 1.50 12.45 -5.70
C ARG A 136 1.67 12.88 -7.16
N GLN A 137 0.66 13.55 -7.72
CA GLN A 137 0.68 14.01 -9.10
C GLN A 137 1.82 15.01 -9.35
N LYS A 138 2.03 15.99 -8.45
CA LYS A 138 3.08 17.01 -8.57
C LYS A 138 4.48 16.43 -8.46
N THR A 139 4.64 15.42 -7.60
CA THR A 139 5.93 14.77 -7.33
C THR A 139 6.34 13.88 -8.50
N LEU A 140 5.45 13.00 -8.97
CA LEU A 140 5.75 12.13 -10.11
C LEU A 140 5.75 12.88 -11.47
N GLN A 141 5.20 14.10 -11.55
CA GLN A 141 5.49 15.00 -12.68
C GLN A 141 6.96 15.50 -12.72
N GLN A 142 7.65 15.55 -11.57
CA GLN A 142 9.05 15.98 -11.48
C GLN A 142 10.05 14.81 -11.40
N VAL A 143 9.56 13.60 -11.06
CA VAL A 143 10.32 12.35 -11.03
C VAL A 143 9.51 11.23 -11.70
N PRO A 144 9.30 11.27 -13.04
CA PRO A 144 8.35 10.41 -13.76
C PRO A 144 8.72 8.92 -13.86
N HIS A 145 9.87 8.53 -13.33
CA HIS A 145 10.39 7.16 -13.35
C HIS A 145 10.72 6.63 -11.95
N TYR A 146 10.20 7.28 -10.90
CA TYR A 146 10.42 6.82 -9.53
C TYR A 146 9.62 5.55 -9.22
N SER A 147 10.33 4.43 -9.00
CA SER A 147 9.76 3.11 -8.74
C SER A 147 10.00 2.57 -7.32
N GLY A 148 10.52 3.41 -6.41
CA GLY A 148 10.71 3.04 -5.00
C GLY A 148 9.41 3.14 -4.19
N GLU A 149 9.48 2.83 -2.89
CA GLU A 149 8.39 3.12 -1.98
C GLU A 149 8.21 4.65 -1.86
N PHE A 150 6.96 5.08 -1.78
CA PHE A 150 6.57 6.47 -1.51
C PHE A 150 5.29 6.44 -0.69
N VAL A 151 5.42 6.64 0.62
CA VAL A 151 4.31 6.65 1.57
C VAL A 151 4.21 8.02 2.22
N ILE A 152 2.97 8.46 2.42
CA ILE A 152 2.65 9.60 3.27
C ILE A 152 1.80 9.09 4.43
N SER A 153 2.37 9.11 5.63
CA SER A 153 1.66 8.96 6.89
C SER A 153 0.96 10.29 7.17
N VAL A 154 -0.35 10.27 7.45
CA VAL A 154 -1.14 11.48 7.60
C VAL A 154 -2.02 11.44 8.84
N SER A 155 -1.86 12.44 9.72
CA SER A 155 -2.48 12.50 11.04
C SER A 155 -3.28 13.79 11.28
N TRP A 156 -4.53 13.68 11.74
CA TRP A 156 -5.39 14.81 12.16
C TRP A 156 -6.63 14.35 12.94
N ASN A 157 -7.35 15.26 13.59
CA ASN A 157 -8.68 14.97 14.14
C ASN A 157 -9.78 15.57 13.25
N ALA A 158 -10.92 14.90 13.11
CA ALA A 158 -12.09 15.43 12.40
C ALA A 158 -13.38 14.94 13.07
N LYS A 159 -14.29 15.87 13.41
CA LYS A 159 -15.60 15.57 14.06
C LYS A 159 -15.51 14.76 15.37
N GLY A 160 -14.37 14.75 16.06
CA GLY A 160 -14.13 13.95 17.27
C GLY A 160 -13.47 12.58 17.01
N THR A 161 -13.30 12.20 15.74
CA THR A 161 -12.45 11.06 15.34
C THR A 161 -10.99 11.49 15.22
N THR A 162 -10.05 10.69 15.72
CA THR A 162 -8.62 10.82 15.38
C THR A 162 -8.30 9.94 14.17
N ILE A 163 -7.56 10.44 13.20
CA ILE A 163 -7.17 9.73 11.98
C ILE A 163 -5.65 9.73 11.91
N ASP A 164 -5.06 8.56 11.71
CA ASP A 164 -3.61 8.34 11.61
C ASP A 164 -3.34 7.20 10.62
N ILE A 165 -3.16 7.51 9.33
CA ILE A 165 -3.16 6.51 8.25
C ILE A 165 -1.99 6.67 7.27
N ASP A 166 -1.49 5.55 6.77
CA ASP A 166 -0.48 5.50 5.70
C ASP A 166 -1.13 5.43 4.31
N VAL A 167 -0.61 6.18 3.35
CA VAL A 167 -1.10 6.27 1.97
C VAL A 167 0.05 6.09 0.98
N SER A 168 0.03 5.04 0.15
CA SER A 168 1.03 4.81 -0.89
C SER A 168 0.79 5.71 -2.10
N CYS A 169 1.65 6.70 -2.25
CA CYS A 169 1.64 7.66 -3.35
C CYS A 169 2.27 7.12 -4.64
N GLN A 170 2.44 5.79 -4.77
CA GLN A 170 2.63 5.16 -6.08
C GLN A 170 1.31 5.01 -6.86
N ARG A 171 0.20 4.79 -6.16
CA ARG A 171 -1.13 4.52 -6.78
C ARG A 171 -1.68 5.73 -7.52
N ASP A 172 -2.66 5.51 -8.40
CA ASP A 172 -3.26 6.58 -9.22
C ASP A 172 -3.96 7.66 -8.37
N PRO A 173 -3.93 8.96 -8.73
CA PRO A 173 -4.62 10.03 -8.01
C PRO A 173 -6.11 9.79 -7.76
N GLU A 174 -6.83 9.15 -8.69
CA GLU A 174 -8.26 8.84 -8.50
C GLU A 174 -8.48 7.60 -7.63
N ALA A 175 -7.53 6.65 -7.61
CA ALA A 175 -7.55 5.53 -6.68
C ALA A 175 -7.37 6.02 -5.23
N ILE A 176 -6.37 6.88 -4.99
CA ILE A 176 -6.13 7.53 -3.69
C ILE A 176 -7.41 8.25 -3.21
N ARG A 177 -8.03 9.07 -4.06
CA ARG A 177 -9.29 9.76 -3.71
C ARG A 177 -10.44 8.81 -3.43
N THR A 178 -10.59 7.76 -4.23
CA THR A 178 -11.70 6.81 -4.10
C THR A 178 -11.59 5.99 -2.82
N ASP A 179 -10.39 5.52 -2.48
CA ASP A 179 -10.18 4.70 -1.28
C ASP A 179 -10.21 5.54 0.00
N MET A 180 -9.62 6.75 0.01
CA MET A 180 -9.78 7.68 1.13
C MET A 180 -11.25 8.04 1.38
N LYS A 181 -12.01 8.35 0.31
CA LYS A 181 -13.44 8.63 0.44
C LYS A 181 -14.23 7.41 0.95
N ARG A 182 -13.87 6.18 0.56
CA ARG A 182 -14.53 4.96 1.03
C ARG A 182 -14.20 4.67 2.50
N ALA A 183 -12.91 4.60 2.83
CA ALA A 183 -12.47 4.20 4.17
C ALA A 183 -12.88 5.19 5.24
N LEU A 184 -12.80 6.50 4.97
CA LEU A 184 -13.12 7.56 5.94
C LEU A 184 -14.63 7.89 6.03
N THR A 185 -15.51 7.06 5.46
CA THR A 185 -16.97 7.19 5.62
C THR A 185 -17.41 7.20 7.10
N PRO A 186 -16.82 6.40 8.02
CA PRO A 186 -17.15 6.43 9.46
C PRO A 186 -16.66 7.66 10.25
N VAL A 187 -16.04 8.68 9.64
CA VAL A 187 -15.55 9.87 10.37
C VAL A 187 -16.72 10.66 10.98
N GLY A 188 -16.77 10.68 12.31
CA GLY A 188 -17.88 11.17 13.14
C GLY A 188 -18.69 10.07 13.85
N GLU A 189 -18.55 8.80 13.46
CA GLU A 189 -18.98 7.64 14.26
C GLU A 189 -17.79 6.94 14.93
N ALA A 190 -16.70 6.76 14.19
CA ALA A 190 -15.48 6.12 14.69
C ALA A 190 -14.70 7.04 15.65
N LYS A 191 -13.96 6.43 16.57
CA LYS A 191 -13.07 7.09 17.53
C LYS A 191 -11.66 7.21 16.97
N THR A 192 -11.11 6.15 16.36
CA THR A 192 -9.81 6.18 15.69
C THR A 192 -9.80 5.44 14.34
N PHE A 193 -8.94 5.89 13.44
CA PHE A 193 -8.45 5.14 12.28
C PHE A 193 -6.94 4.96 12.41
N THR A 194 -6.43 3.75 12.21
CA THR A 194 -4.99 3.46 12.27
C THR A 194 -4.51 2.55 11.13
N GLY A 195 -3.30 2.79 10.65
CA GLY A 195 -2.59 1.93 9.69
C GLY A 195 -2.88 2.24 8.21
N ASN A 196 -2.46 1.34 7.33
CA ASN A 196 -2.34 1.63 5.91
C ASN A 196 -3.67 1.48 5.15
N ILE A 197 -4.07 2.53 4.41
CA ILE A 197 -5.33 2.51 3.66
C ILE A 197 -5.27 1.69 2.35
N ASP A 198 -4.06 1.41 1.89
CA ASP A 198 -3.77 0.71 0.63
C ASP A 198 -3.44 -0.78 0.85
N GLU A 199 -3.26 -1.21 2.10
CA GLU A 199 -3.09 -2.60 2.46
C GLU A 199 -4.25 -3.47 1.98
N TYR A 200 -4.01 -4.77 1.80
CA TYR A 200 -5.06 -5.73 1.44
C TYR A 200 -6.13 -5.92 2.53
N GLN A 201 -5.92 -5.34 3.72
CA GLN A 201 -6.89 -5.21 4.79
C GLN A 201 -7.43 -3.78 4.95
N GLY A 202 -6.80 -2.75 4.36
CA GLY A 202 -7.10 -1.35 4.67
C GLY A 202 -6.83 -0.98 6.14
N PRO A 203 -7.31 0.19 6.60
CA PRO A 203 -7.01 0.68 7.94
C PRO A 203 -7.90 -0.01 8.98
N THR A 204 -7.40 -0.14 10.20
CA THR A 204 -8.22 -0.55 11.35
C THR A 204 -9.08 0.63 11.81
N ILE A 205 -10.36 0.37 12.07
CA ILE A 205 -11.34 1.40 12.45
C ILE A 205 -11.90 1.04 13.83
N ASP A 206 -11.57 1.81 14.86
CA ASP A 206 -12.12 1.61 16.20
C ASP A 206 -13.20 2.66 16.50
N TYR A 207 -14.38 2.22 16.94
CA TYR A 207 -15.44 3.09 17.45
C TYR A 207 -15.32 3.30 18.96
N GLY A 208 -14.46 2.54 19.66
CA GLY A 208 -14.30 2.60 21.10
C GLY A 208 -15.55 2.15 21.85
N ASP A 209 -15.78 2.74 23.03
CA ASP A 209 -16.93 2.42 23.89
C ASP A 209 -18.22 3.04 23.34
N VAL A 210 -19.16 2.20 22.89
CA VAL A 210 -20.42 2.61 22.26
C VAL A 210 -21.65 2.10 23.01
N THR A 211 -22.70 2.91 23.04
CA THR A 211 -24.01 2.59 23.64
C THR A 211 -25.03 2.05 22.63
N THR A 212 -24.74 2.14 21.34
CA THR A 212 -25.56 1.68 20.21
C THR A 212 -24.64 1.13 19.11
N LEU A 213 -25.11 0.19 18.29
CA LEU A 213 -24.29 -0.36 17.19
C LEU A 213 -23.94 0.75 16.18
N PRO A 214 -22.67 0.87 15.73
CA PRO A 214 -22.29 1.85 14.72
C PRO A 214 -23.01 1.59 13.39
N THR A 215 -23.63 2.61 12.79
CA THR A 215 -24.40 2.43 11.54
C THR A 215 -23.48 2.11 10.35
N THR A 216 -22.22 2.53 10.44
CA THR A 216 -21.17 2.30 9.47
C THR A 216 -20.48 0.94 9.59
N LEU A 217 -20.81 0.13 10.60
CA LEU A 217 -20.19 -1.19 10.87
C LEU A 217 -20.26 -2.13 9.65
N THR A 218 -21.43 -2.30 9.05
CA THR A 218 -21.64 -3.24 7.93
C THR A 218 -21.48 -2.63 6.55
N GLN A 219 -21.18 -1.33 6.44
CA GLN A 219 -21.01 -0.65 5.16
C GLN A 219 -19.87 -1.28 4.33
N PRO A 220 -20.08 -1.55 3.02
CA PRO A 220 -19.07 -2.14 2.13
C PRO A 220 -17.74 -1.39 2.17
N GLY A 221 -16.70 -2.06 2.66
CA GLY A 221 -15.44 -1.42 3.03
C GLY A 221 -14.32 -1.57 2.00
N VAL A 222 -13.09 -1.38 2.48
CA VAL A 222 -11.91 -1.99 1.84
C VAL A 222 -12.03 -3.51 2.01
N LYS A 223 -11.45 -4.29 1.10
CA LYS A 223 -11.36 -5.76 1.26
C LYS A 223 -10.71 -6.06 2.62
N ARG A 224 -11.27 -7.02 3.36
CA ARG A 224 -10.79 -7.43 4.69
C ARG A 224 -10.62 -6.30 5.72
N SER A 225 -11.30 -5.17 5.55
CA SER A 225 -11.33 -4.09 6.55
C SER A 225 -11.85 -4.59 7.90
N SER A 226 -11.09 -4.28 8.95
CA SER A 226 -11.39 -4.65 10.33
C SER A 226 -11.93 -3.44 11.10
N LYS A 227 -13.04 -3.67 11.79
CA LYS A 227 -13.82 -2.67 12.52
C LYS A 227 -14.02 -3.17 13.94
N THR A 228 -13.62 -2.40 14.96
CA THR A 228 -13.72 -2.78 16.37
C THR A 228 -14.59 -1.82 17.16
N PHE A 229 -15.33 -2.33 18.14
CA PHE A 229 -16.01 -1.50 19.14
C PHE A 229 -16.12 -2.27 20.46
N THR A 230 -16.33 -1.56 21.56
CA THR A 230 -16.66 -2.14 22.86
C THR A 230 -18.06 -1.71 23.25
N MET A 231 -18.93 -2.64 23.61
CA MET A 231 -20.29 -2.36 24.04
C MET A 231 -20.64 -3.21 25.25
N ASN A 232 -21.15 -2.58 26.31
CA ASN A 232 -21.56 -3.28 27.55
C ASN A 232 -20.47 -4.19 28.17
N GLY A 233 -19.18 -3.87 27.99
CA GLY A 233 -18.04 -4.68 28.46
C GLY A 233 -17.56 -5.77 27.48
N TRP A 234 -18.20 -5.89 26.32
CA TRP A 234 -17.87 -6.89 25.30
C TRP A 234 -17.19 -6.22 24.10
N LYS A 235 -15.98 -6.70 23.74
CA LYS A 235 -15.25 -6.22 22.58
C LYS A 235 -15.69 -6.98 21.34
N VAL A 236 -16.23 -6.27 20.36
CA VAL A 236 -16.57 -6.80 19.04
C VAL A 236 -15.48 -6.41 18.04
N THR A 237 -15.02 -7.39 17.27
CA THR A 237 -14.20 -7.23 16.07
C THR A 237 -15.00 -7.76 14.88
N SER A 238 -14.99 -7.04 13.77
CA SER A 238 -15.69 -7.44 12.54
C SER A 238 -14.78 -7.17 11.34
N THR A 239 -14.39 -8.23 10.65
CA THR A 239 -13.41 -8.23 9.55
C THR A 239 -14.08 -8.70 8.26
N ALA A 240 -14.03 -7.85 7.23
CA ALA A 240 -14.74 -8.10 5.97
C ALA A 240 -14.25 -9.35 5.21
N LYS A 241 -15.10 -9.85 4.32
CA LYS A 241 -14.78 -10.89 3.34
C LYS A 241 -13.81 -10.36 2.27
N ILE A 242 -13.33 -11.27 1.43
CA ILE A 242 -12.38 -11.02 0.32
C ILE A 242 -12.92 -10.03 -0.73
N ASP A 243 -14.24 -9.86 -0.80
CA ASP A 243 -14.95 -8.93 -1.69
C ASP A 243 -15.30 -7.58 -1.03
N GLY A 244 -15.03 -7.42 0.27
CA GLY A 244 -15.39 -6.22 1.05
C GLY A 244 -16.79 -6.26 1.70
N GLN A 245 -17.53 -7.37 1.59
CA GLN A 245 -18.79 -7.56 2.30
C GLN A 245 -18.56 -7.98 3.75
N PHE A 246 -19.37 -7.45 4.68
CA PHE A 246 -19.49 -7.95 6.04
C PHE A 246 -20.67 -8.95 6.10
N SER A 247 -20.56 -10.02 6.89
CA SER A 247 -21.78 -10.69 7.38
C SER A 247 -22.41 -9.84 8.49
N ASN A 248 -23.72 -10.01 8.70
CA ASN A 248 -24.50 -9.15 9.60
C ASN A 248 -25.30 -10.00 10.62
N PRO A 249 -24.61 -10.69 11.55
CA PRO A 249 -25.29 -11.31 12.68
C PRO A 249 -25.86 -10.23 13.62
N PRO A 250 -26.88 -10.54 14.44
CA PRO A 250 -27.51 -9.57 15.33
C PRO A 250 -26.62 -9.29 16.56
N PHE A 251 -25.57 -8.48 16.38
CA PHE A 251 -24.55 -8.22 17.42
C PHE A 251 -25.11 -7.78 18.77
N ASP A 252 -26.15 -6.94 18.80
CA ASP A 252 -26.79 -6.48 20.05
C ASP A 252 -27.46 -7.64 20.82
N GLN A 253 -28.11 -8.56 20.08
CA GLN A 253 -28.69 -9.78 20.65
C GLN A 253 -27.58 -10.75 21.10
N LEU A 254 -26.50 -10.88 20.31
CA LEU A 254 -25.35 -11.74 20.66
C LEU A 254 -24.66 -11.27 21.95
N ILE A 255 -24.44 -9.96 22.10
CA ILE A 255 -23.90 -9.38 23.34
C ILE A 255 -24.90 -9.61 24.49
N THR A 256 -26.20 -9.44 24.26
CA THR A 256 -27.24 -9.67 25.28
C THR A 256 -27.31 -11.13 25.72
N ALA A 257 -27.13 -12.08 24.81
CA ALA A 257 -27.06 -13.51 25.09
C ALA A 257 -25.76 -13.89 25.82
N ALA A 258 -24.61 -13.47 25.31
CA ALA A 258 -23.30 -13.75 25.90
C ALA A 258 -23.14 -13.16 27.31
N ARG A 259 -23.77 -12.01 27.58
CA ARG A 259 -23.84 -11.40 28.93
C ARG A 259 -24.62 -12.20 29.97
N GLN A 260 -25.33 -13.26 29.58
CA GLN A 260 -25.92 -14.22 30.53
C GLN A 260 -24.85 -15.15 31.13
N ALA A 261 -23.75 -15.36 30.42
CA ALA A 261 -22.63 -16.23 30.84
C ALA A 261 -21.50 -15.46 31.55
N GLY A 262 -21.16 -14.26 31.08
CA GLY A 262 -20.04 -13.47 31.61
C GLY A 262 -20.21 -11.95 31.49
N PRO A 263 -19.59 -11.15 32.38
CA PRO A 263 -19.71 -9.69 32.36
C PRO A 263 -18.94 -9.04 31.20
N THR A 264 -17.93 -9.73 30.67
CA THR A 264 -16.98 -9.28 29.65
C THR A 264 -16.57 -10.45 28.77
N GLY A 265 -16.16 -10.18 27.53
CA GLY A 265 -15.66 -11.19 26.60
C GLY A 265 -15.38 -10.58 25.24
N THR A 266 -15.11 -11.43 24.23
CA THR A 266 -14.89 -10.98 22.85
C THR A 266 -15.80 -11.67 21.85
N ILE A 267 -16.16 -10.96 20.78
CA ILE A 267 -16.87 -11.47 19.62
C ILE A 267 -16.06 -11.08 18.38
N ASP A 268 -15.46 -12.04 17.69
CA ASP A 268 -14.77 -11.83 16.42
C ASP A 268 -15.57 -12.42 15.25
N LEU A 269 -15.97 -11.56 14.30
CA LEU A 269 -16.56 -11.97 13.03
C LEU A 269 -15.50 -11.87 11.92
N ASN A 270 -14.92 -13.00 11.53
CA ASN A 270 -13.94 -13.09 10.46
C ASN A 270 -14.61 -13.65 9.19
N GLY A 271 -15.09 -12.74 8.33
CA GLY A 271 -15.78 -13.06 7.07
C GLY A 271 -17.14 -13.75 7.27
N THR A 272 -17.12 -15.08 7.45
CA THR A 272 -18.29 -15.94 7.74
C THR A 272 -18.10 -16.81 8.98
N THR A 273 -16.98 -16.68 9.69
CA THR A 273 -16.74 -17.35 10.98
C THR A 273 -17.04 -16.38 12.11
N LEU A 274 -18.00 -16.71 12.96
CA LEU A 274 -18.25 -15.99 14.22
C LEU A 274 -17.53 -16.74 15.35
N SER A 275 -16.76 -16.03 16.17
CA SER A 275 -16.05 -16.58 17.32
C SER A 275 -16.45 -15.80 18.57
N VAL A 276 -16.76 -16.48 19.68
CA VAL A 276 -17.17 -15.85 20.95
C VAL A 276 -16.37 -16.42 22.12
N THR A 277 -15.79 -15.53 22.93
CA THR A 277 -15.03 -15.83 24.17
C THR A 277 -15.64 -15.13 25.37
N GLY A 278 -15.30 -15.54 26.59
CA GLY A 278 -15.83 -14.96 27.84
C GLY A 278 -17.15 -15.58 28.28
N LEU A 279 -17.51 -16.73 27.71
CA LEU A 279 -18.75 -17.46 28.02
C LEU A 279 -18.64 -18.31 29.30
N ALA A 280 -17.84 -17.89 30.28
CA ALA A 280 -17.79 -18.47 31.61
C ALA A 280 -17.35 -17.44 32.66
N THR A 281 -17.76 -17.67 33.90
CA THR A 281 -17.30 -16.94 35.11
C THR A 281 -16.46 -17.79 36.05
N ASP A 282 -16.27 -19.08 35.75
CA ASP A 282 -15.40 -20.00 36.48
C ASP A 282 -14.56 -20.82 35.50
N GLU A 283 -13.28 -20.44 35.39
CA GLU A 283 -12.28 -21.06 34.51
C GLU A 283 -12.15 -22.58 34.69
N ARG A 284 -12.63 -23.14 35.81
CA ARG A 284 -12.48 -24.56 36.14
C ARG A 284 -13.64 -25.44 35.68
N LYS A 285 -14.74 -24.85 35.22
CA LYS A 285 -15.95 -25.59 34.80
C LYS A 285 -16.01 -25.87 33.29
N GLY A 286 -15.29 -25.09 32.49
CA GLY A 286 -15.39 -25.12 31.03
C GLY A 286 -16.70 -24.51 30.52
N LEU A 287 -16.82 -24.41 29.19
CA LEU A 287 -18.02 -23.92 28.52
C LEU A 287 -19.23 -24.84 28.75
N THR A 288 -20.30 -24.34 29.37
CA THR A 288 -21.51 -25.12 29.69
C THR A 288 -22.65 -24.92 28.67
N PRO A 289 -23.62 -25.85 28.58
CA PRO A 289 -24.82 -25.69 27.75
C PRO A 289 -25.60 -24.40 28.05
N GLU A 290 -25.73 -24.01 29.32
CA GLU A 290 -26.45 -22.80 29.74
C GLU A 290 -25.78 -21.51 29.22
N ALA A 291 -24.46 -21.51 29.09
CA ALA A 291 -23.70 -20.38 28.58
C ALA A 291 -23.63 -20.33 27.04
N ALA A 292 -23.54 -21.50 26.40
CA ALA A 292 -23.41 -21.62 24.95
C ALA A 292 -24.76 -21.51 24.21
N ALA A 293 -25.83 -22.12 24.73
CA ALA A 293 -27.12 -22.23 24.05
C ALA A 293 -27.76 -20.89 23.68
N PRO A 294 -27.78 -19.84 24.54
CA PRO A 294 -28.35 -18.54 24.17
C PRO A 294 -27.63 -17.89 22.98
N VAL A 295 -26.32 -18.07 22.87
CA VAL A 295 -25.50 -17.54 21.76
C VAL A 295 -25.83 -18.26 20.46
N ILE A 296 -25.97 -19.60 20.50
CA ILE A 296 -26.34 -20.40 19.33
C ILE A 296 -27.76 -20.08 18.86
N HIS A 297 -28.72 -20.03 19.78
CA HIS A 297 -30.12 -19.68 19.50
C HIS A 297 -30.22 -18.31 18.80
N THR A 298 -29.45 -17.33 19.26
CA THR A 298 -29.39 -15.97 18.68
C THR A 298 -28.97 -15.94 17.20
N VAL A 299 -28.24 -16.97 16.73
CA VAL A 299 -27.89 -17.15 15.31
C VAL A 299 -28.36 -18.51 14.77
N ALA A 300 -29.51 -19.01 15.24
CA ALA A 300 -30.00 -20.35 14.92
C ALA A 300 -30.16 -20.59 13.41
N ASP A 301 -30.70 -19.60 12.67
CA ASP A 301 -30.60 -19.54 11.22
C ASP A 301 -29.23 -18.99 10.81
N CYS A 302 -28.26 -19.91 10.70
CA CYS A 302 -26.89 -19.58 10.33
C CYS A 302 -26.78 -19.04 8.90
N GLN A 303 -27.72 -19.39 8.02
CA GLN A 303 -27.75 -18.92 6.63
C GLN A 303 -28.24 -17.46 6.55
N ALA A 304 -29.28 -17.09 7.29
CA ALA A 304 -29.75 -15.70 7.40
C ALA A 304 -28.73 -14.78 8.09
N ALA A 305 -28.01 -15.29 9.11
CA ALA A 305 -26.88 -14.57 9.72
C ALA A 305 -25.66 -14.44 8.78
N GLY A 306 -25.63 -15.19 7.67
CA GLY A 306 -24.52 -15.22 6.72
C GLY A 306 -23.26 -15.89 7.27
N LEU A 307 -23.41 -16.86 8.17
CA LEU A 307 -22.32 -17.56 8.86
C LEU A 307 -22.15 -18.98 8.32
N THR A 308 -20.90 -19.42 8.18
CA THR A 308 -20.55 -20.81 7.85
C THR A 308 -20.08 -21.59 9.08
N THR A 309 -19.58 -20.88 10.09
CA THR A 309 -18.84 -21.45 11.21
C THR A 309 -19.13 -20.63 12.47
N LEU A 310 -19.35 -21.30 13.59
CA LEU A 310 -19.48 -20.70 14.92
C LEU A 310 -18.47 -21.36 15.86
N LYS A 311 -17.59 -20.58 16.47
CA LYS A 311 -16.61 -21.04 17.48
C LYS A 311 -16.96 -20.44 18.84
N LEU A 312 -17.09 -21.26 19.88
CA LEU A 312 -17.38 -20.83 21.25
C LEU A 312 -16.27 -21.27 22.22
N ASN A 313 -15.96 -20.41 23.20
CA ASN A 313 -14.90 -20.63 24.18
C ASN A 313 -15.24 -19.96 25.53
N ASP A 314 -14.81 -20.59 26.61
CA ASP A 314 -14.98 -20.13 28.01
C ASP A 314 -13.95 -19.08 28.44
N GLU A 315 -12.91 -18.83 27.65
CA GLU A 315 -11.75 -17.94 27.93
C GLU A 315 -10.85 -18.40 29.08
N ALA A 316 -11.15 -19.56 29.70
CA ALA A 316 -10.41 -20.16 30.80
C ALA A 316 -8.97 -20.57 30.45
N LYS A 317 -8.67 -20.66 29.16
CA LYS A 317 -7.41 -21.14 28.60
C LYS A 317 -6.82 -20.04 27.72
N LYS A 318 -5.89 -19.28 28.31
CA LYS A 318 -5.23 -18.14 27.69
C LYS A 318 -4.58 -18.50 26.35
N GLU A 319 -4.87 -17.65 25.36
CA GLU A 319 -4.27 -17.55 24.02
C GLU A 319 -4.38 -18.81 23.11
N PRO A 320 -4.96 -18.68 21.90
CA PRO A 320 -5.34 -19.83 21.09
C PRO A 320 -4.15 -20.41 20.29
N ALA A 321 -3.27 -21.15 20.96
CA ALA A 321 -2.22 -21.95 20.31
C ALA A 321 -2.71 -23.32 19.79
N SER A 322 -3.95 -23.74 20.11
CA SER A 322 -4.57 -24.95 19.54
C SER A 322 -6.07 -24.78 19.26
N ASP A 323 -6.53 -25.38 18.14
CA ASP A 323 -7.95 -25.57 17.77
C ASP A 323 -8.68 -26.61 18.65
N ASP A 324 -7.98 -27.27 19.59
CA ASP A 324 -8.57 -28.21 20.57
C ASP A 324 -9.43 -27.50 21.65
N LEU A 325 -9.31 -26.17 21.76
CA LEU A 325 -9.90 -25.39 22.86
C LEU A 325 -11.23 -24.71 22.49
N TRP A 326 -11.70 -24.89 21.26
CA TRP A 326 -12.92 -24.26 20.74
C TRP A 326 -13.99 -25.30 20.42
N ILE A 327 -15.16 -25.19 21.05
CA ILE A 327 -16.34 -25.90 20.56
C ILE A 327 -16.75 -25.23 19.24
N THR A 328 -16.74 -26.01 18.16
CA THR A 328 -16.88 -25.49 16.80
C THR A 328 -18.05 -26.14 16.08
N PHE A 329 -18.99 -25.32 15.65
CA PHE A 329 -20.15 -25.71 14.86
C PHE A 329 -20.01 -25.22 13.42
N VAL A 330 -20.61 -25.97 12.48
CA VAL A 330 -20.68 -25.66 11.06
C VAL A 330 -22.14 -25.48 10.63
N CYS A 331 -22.38 -24.54 9.71
CA CYS A 331 -23.71 -24.29 9.16
C CYS A 331 -24.03 -25.35 8.09
N ASN A 332 -25.12 -26.09 8.27
CA ASN A 332 -25.58 -27.14 7.37
C ASN A 332 -27.07 -26.94 7.07
N ASN A 333 -27.41 -26.60 5.82
CA ASN A 333 -28.79 -26.34 5.38
C ASN A 333 -29.58 -25.36 6.28
N GLY A 334 -28.90 -24.35 6.83
CA GLY A 334 -29.51 -23.30 7.66
C GLY A 334 -29.48 -23.56 9.18
N THR A 335 -29.03 -24.74 9.64
CA THR A 335 -28.90 -25.04 11.08
C THR A 335 -27.45 -25.38 11.48
N TRP A 336 -27.17 -25.33 12.78
CA TRP A 336 -25.85 -25.70 13.32
C TRP A 336 -25.70 -27.20 13.55
N ALA A 337 -24.57 -27.75 13.12
CA ALA A 337 -24.09 -29.09 13.46
C ALA A 337 -22.67 -29.02 14.04
N SER A 338 -22.20 -30.05 14.75
CA SER A 338 -20.78 -30.13 15.17
C SER A 338 -19.85 -30.17 13.95
N ARG A 339 -18.61 -29.67 14.08
CA ARG A 339 -17.56 -29.86 13.06
C ARG A 339 -17.12 -31.31 12.87
N PHE A 340 -17.55 -32.24 13.73
CA PHE A 340 -17.13 -33.64 13.72
C PHE A 340 -18.31 -34.56 13.34
N ASP A 341 -18.04 -35.54 12.45
CA ASP A 341 -19.03 -36.58 12.07
C ASP A 341 -19.50 -37.42 13.26
N SER A 342 -18.65 -37.53 14.28
CA SER A 342 -18.97 -38.05 15.62
C SER A 342 -18.97 -36.88 16.61
N PRO A 343 -20.11 -36.20 16.84
CA PRO A 343 -20.19 -35.06 17.76
C PRO A 343 -19.87 -35.50 19.20
N SER A 344 -19.30 -34.60 19.99
CA SER A 344 -19.12 -34.85 21.42
C SER A 344 -20.47 -34.86 22.17
N PRO A 345 -20.57 -35.52 23.35
CA PRO A 345 -21.77 -35.42 24.18
C PRO A 345 -22.11 -33.96 24.53
N SER A 346 -21.09 -33.15 24.83
CA SER A 346 -21.22 -31.70 25.06
C SER A 346 -21.71 -30.93 23.83
N ASP A 347 -21.22 -31.24 22.62
CA ASP A 347 -21.72 -30.61 21.38
C ASP A 347 -23.22 -30.86 21.22
N THR A 348 -23.63 -32.09 21.50
CA THR A 348 -25.01 -32.57 21.37
C THR A 348 -25.92 -31.95 22.44
N GLU A 349 -25.45 -31.87 23.69
CA GLU A 349 -26.17 -31.23 24.80
C GLU A 349 -26.34 -29.73 24.57
N ILE A 350 -25.29 -29.04 24.10
CA ILE A 350 -25.31 -27.62 23.73
C ILE A 350 -26.31 -27.35 22.58
N LEU A 351 -26.29 -28.15 21.51
CA LEU A 351 -27.20 -27.98 20.37
C LEU A 351 -28.65 -28.30 20.72
N ASN A 352 -28.90 -29.37 21.48
CA ASN A 352 -30.23 -29.67 22.01
C ASN A 352 -30.73 -28.50 22.87
N LYS A 353 -29.88 -27.96 23.75
CA LYS A 353 -30.26 -26.86 24.64
C LYS A 353 -30.56 -25.56 23.89
N ALA A 354 -29.86 -25.29 22.79
CA ALA A 354 -30.14 -24.15 21.90
C ALA A 354 -31.49 -24.28 21.17
N ALA A 355 -31.98 -25.51 20.96
CA ALA A 355 -33.27 -25.81 20.34
C ALA A 355 -34.44 -25.90 21.34
N GLU A 356 -34.18 -25.79 22.65
CA GLU A 356 -35.21 -25.68 23.71
C GLU A 356 -35.61 -24.22 24.02
N LEU A 357 -34.85 -23.25 23.51
CA LEU A 357 -35.02 -21.80 23.71
C LEU A 357 -35.96 -21.19 22.66
#